data_AF-A0A7S2S0A7-F1
#
_entry.id   AF-A0A7S2S0A7-F1
#
_cell.length_a   1.000
_cell.length_b   1.000
_cell.length_c   1.000
_cell.angle_alpha   90.00
_cell.angle_beta   90.00
_cell.angle_gamma   90.00
#
_symmetry.space_group_name_H-M   'P 1'
#
loop_
_entity.id
_entity.type
_entity.pdbx_description
1 polymer ?
#
loop_
_entity_poly.entity_id
_entity_poly.type
_entity_poly.pdbx_seq_one_letter_code
_entity_poly.pdbx_strand_id
1 'polypeptide(L)'
;MSAQVSDELLVVLIGDMVTEEALPTYQTLLNTFEGCDDPIGTTESPWARWSRGWTSEENRHGDLLHKYLYLGGRCDMRSIEVTIQHLITSGFNPGAQKDPYRGFVYTSFQERATKVSHGNVGKIARLEGDTNLHKICAKIAGDEARHEKAYQSFVTEILERDADGLLAVFGDMMRGQIVMPAELMTDGKDEHLYENFSTVAQRLNVYTAIDYAEIIQHLVKQWDLENIEGLSSEGEKERDYLCRLPTRYKKLAERSMNKKRKITEDVVPSKSFNWIHGREV
;
A
#
# COMPACT_ATOMS: atom_id res chain seq x y z
N MET A 1 -7.52 -14.35 22.68
CA MET A 1 -8.35 -13.67 21.65
C MET A 1 -8.25 -12.19 21.94
N SER A 2 -7.53 -11.43 21.09
CA SER A 2 -7.33 -9.95 20.99
C SER A 2 -7.04 -9.11 22.25
N ALA A 3 -7.21 -9.62 23.47
CA ALA A 3 -7.14 -8.87 24.73
C ALA A 3 -5.77 -8.25 25.03
N GLN A 4 -4.75 -8.56 24.21
CA GLN A 4 -3.37 -8.16 24.45
C GLN A 4 -2.87 -7.05 23.50
N VAL A 5 -3.53 -6.79 22.36
CA VAL A 5 -3.05 -5.77 21.42
C VAL A 5 -3.44 -4.34 21.82
N SER A 6 -2.59 -3.36 21.55
CA SER A 6 -2.89 -1.95 21.84
C SER A 6 -4.01 -1.42 20.94
N ASP A 7 -4.73 -0.39 21.41
CA ASP A 7 -5.74 0.28 20.56
C ASP A 7 -5.07 0.99 19.36
N GLU A 8 -3.82 1.45 19.51
CA GLU A 8 -3.02 1.97 18.39
C GLU A 8 -2.82 0.91 17.31
N LEU A 9 -2.41 -0.30 17.69
CA LEU A 9 -2.22 -1.40 16.75
C LEU A 9 -3.56 -1.82 16.12
N LEU A 10 -4.66 -1.80 16.89
CA LEU A 10 -5.99 -2.06 16.35
C LEU A 10 -6.39 -1.03 15.30
N VAL A 11 -6.19 0.26 15.52
CA VAL A 11 -6.48 1.30 14.53
C VAL A 11 -5.72 1.06 13.24
N VAL A 12 -4.44 0.68 13.32
CA VAL A 12 -3.63 0.40 12.14
C VAL A 12 -4.11 -0.87 11.42
N LEU A 13 -4.36 -1.95 12.17
CA LEU A 13 -4.88 -3.20 11.63
C LEU A 13 -6.24 -3.02 10.94
N ILE A 14 -7.09 -2.13 11.47
CA ILE A 14 -8.38 -1.80 10.86
C ILE A 14 -8.18 -1.02 9.56
N GLY A 15 -7.26 -0.05 9.51
CA GLY A 15 -6.95 0.67 8.28
C GLY A 15 -6.39 -0.24 7.19
N ASP A 16 -5.50 -1.18 7.55
CA ASP A 16 -5.02 -2.22 6.64
C ASP A 16 -6.19 -3.08 6.15
N MET A 17 -7.04 -3.58 7.05
CA MET A 17 -8.20 -4.42 6.68
C MET A 17 -9.22 -3.70 5.79
N VAL A 18 -9.54 -2.44 6.09
CA VAL A 18 -10.45 -1.61 5.27
C VAL A 18 -9.89 -1.44 3.86
N THR A 19 -8.57 -1.33 3.73
CA THR A 19 -7.89 -1.29 2.43
C THR A 19 -8.09 -2.63 1.71
N GLU A 20 -7.85 -3.76 2.36
CA GLU A 20 -8.08 -5.10 1.75
C GLU A 20 -9.52 -5.31 1.26
N GLU A 21 -10.52 -4.88 2.04
CA GLU A 21 -11.94 -5.06 1.70
C GLU A 21 -12.38 -4.19 0.49
N ALA A 22 -11.61 -3.18 0.10
CA ALA A 22 -11.86 -2.39 -1.09
C ALA A 22 -11.41 -3.09 -2.40
N LEU A 23 -11.10 -4.39 -2.36
CA LEU A 23 -10.69 -5.23 -3.48
C LEU A 23 -11.50 -5.07 -4.79
N PRO A 24 -12.84 -4.88 -4.79
CA PRO A 24 -13.57 -4.66 -6.04
C PRO A 24 -13.04 -3.45 -6.84
N THR A 25 -12.56 -2.42 -6.15
CA THR A 25 -11.94 -1.23 -6.76
C THR A 25 -10.61 -1.60 -7.43
N TYR A 26 -9.82 -2.47 -6.83
CA TYR A 26 -8.49 -2.83 -7.31
C TYR A 26 -8.57 -3.76 -8.53
N GLN A 27 -9.48 -4.74 -8.51
CA GLN A 27 -9.77 -5.54 -9.70
C GLN A 27 -10.29 -4.66 -10.85
N THR A 28 -11.17 -3.70 -10.53
CA THR A 28 -11.66 -2.73 -11.52
C THR A 28 -10.51 -1.95 -12.15
N LEU A 29 -9.57 -1.45 -11.34
CA LEU A 29 -8.38 -0.74 -11.82
C LEU A 29 -7.54 -1.61 -12.78
N LEU A 30 -7.23 -2.85 -12.40
CA LEU A 30 -6.47 -3.77 -13.26
C LEU A 30 -7.17 -3.98 -14.60
N ASN A 31 -8.49 -4.12 -14.58
CA ASN A 31 -9.31 -4.29 -15.79
C ASN A 31 -9.50 -3.00 -16.60
N THR A 32 -8.93 -1.87 -16.17
CA THR A 32 -8.87 -0.65 -17.00
C THR A 32 -7.65 -0.58 -17.90
N PHE A 33 -6.62 -1.40 -17.66
CA PHE A 33 -5.35 -1.33 -18.38
C PHE A 33 -5.50 -1.85 -19.81
N GLU A 34 -5.14 -1.00 -20.78
CA GLU A 34 -5.28 -1.31 -22.19
C GLU A 34 -4.45 -2.55 -22.58
N GLY A 35 -5.11 -3.54 -23.17
CA GLY A 35 -4.48 -4.80 -23.58
C GLY A 35 -4.27 -5.82 -22.46
N CYS A 36 -4.63 -5.49 -21.21
CA CYS A 36 -4.53 -6.36 -20.04
C CYS A 36 -5.90 -6.63 -19.38
N ASP A 37 -6.98 -6.10 -19.95
CA ASP A 37 -8.34 -6.13 -19.41
C ASP A 37 -9.03 -7.50 -19.53
N ASP A 38 -10.13 -7.65 -18.80
CA ASP A 38 -11.02 -8.82 -18.86
C ASP A 38 -12.45 -8.40 -19.28
N PRO A 39 -12.69 -8.16 -20.58
CA PRO A 39 -13.94 -7.55 -21.05
C PRO A 39 -15.20 -8.42 -20.86
N ILE A 40 -15.04 -9.74 -20.69
CA ILE A 40 -16.16 -10.67 -20.53
C ILE A 40 -16.17 -11.41 -19.19
N GLY A 41 -15.22 -11.10 -18.28
CA GLY A 41 -15.07 -11.78 -16.98
C GLY A 41 -14.53 -13.21 -17.05
N THR A 42 -14.33 -13.73 -18.27
CA THR A 42 -13.80 -15.08 -18.55
C THR A 42 -12.85 -15.05 -19.73
N THR A 43 -12.19 -13.93 -19.99
CA THR A 43 -11.20 -13.84 -21.07
C THR A 43 -10.05 -14.80 -20.76
N GLU A 44 -9.62 -15.57 -21.76
CA GLU A 44 -8.57 -16.60 -21.62
C GLU A 44 -7.15 -16.03 -21.75
N SER A 45 -7.01 -14.72 -21.90
CA SER A 45 -5.71 -14.06 -21.95
C SER A 45 -4.93 -14.30 -20.63
N PRO A 46 -3.60 -14.44 -20.69
CA PRO A 46 -2.78 -14.57 -19.48
C PRO A 46 -3.01 -13.41 -18.49
N TRP A 47 -3.23 -12.20 -19.00
CA TRP A 47 -3.52 -11.00 -18.19
C TRP A 47 -4.84 -11.12 -17.43
N ALA A 48 -5.92 -11.52 -18.11
CA ALA A 48 -7.21 -11.68 -17.45
C ALA A 48 -7.18 -12.84 -16.44
N ARG A 49 -6.48 -13.93 -16.76
CA ARG A 49 -6.24 -15.04 -15.81
C ARG A 49 -5.42 -14.60 -14.60
N TRP A 50 -4.40 -13.76 -14.80
CA TRP A 50 -3.64 -13.16 -13.70
C TRP A 50 -4.52 -12.27 -12.83
N SER A 51 -5.26 -11.32 -13.42
CA SER A 51 -6.17 -10.42 -12.70
C SER A 51 -7.15 -11.20 -11.82
N ARG A 52 -7.88 -12.19 -12.38
CA ARG A 52 -8.79 -13.04 -11.60
C ARG A 52 -8.08 -13.89 -10.55
N GLY A 53 -6.91 -14.44 -10.87
CA GLY A 53 -6.11 -15.26 -9.96
C GLY A 53 -5.60 -14.46 -8.76
N TRP A 54 -4.99 -13.30 -9.02
CA TRP A 54 -4.56 -12.33 -8.02
C TRP A 54 -5.75 -11.93 -7.13
N THR A 55 -6.87 -11.48 -7.71
CA THR A 55 -8.06 -11.11 -6.93
C THR A 55 -8.57 -12.25 -6.06
N SER A 56 -8.51 -13.50 -6.53
CA SER A 56 -8.92 -14.65 -5.71
C SER A 56 -7.98 -14.89 -4.52
N GLU A 57 -6.70 -14.56 -4.66
CA GLU A 57 -5.73 -14.63 -3.57
C GLU A 57 -5.96 -13.49 -2.57
N GLU A 58 -6.13 -12.25 -3.04
CA GLU A 58 -6.39 -11.04 -2.27
C GLU A 58 -7.65 -11.12 -1.42
N ASN A 59 -8.74 -11.69 -1.96
CA ASN A 59 -10.01 -11.77 -1.24
C ASN A 59 -9.86 -12.40 0.15
N ARG A 60 -8.91 -13.34 0.29
CA ARG A 60 -8.66 -14.03 1.56
C ARG A 60 -8.06 -13.13 2.64
N HIS A 61 -7.40 -12.02 2.27
CA HIS A 61 -6.75 -11.10 3.21
C HIS A 61 -7.81 -10.34 4.01
N GLY A 62 -8.72 -9.62 3.31
CA GLY A 62 -9.88 -8.96 3.91
C GLY A 62 -10.72 -9.94 4.72
N ASP A 63 -11.09 -11.08 4.11
CA ASP A 63 -11.87 -12.13 4.75
C ASP A 63 -11.31 -12.61 6.11
N LEU A 64 -9.99 -12.72 6.20
CA LEU A 64 -9.31 -13.23 7.39
C LEU A 64 -9.18 -12.14 8.46
N LEU A 65 -8.80 -10.93 8.06
CA LEU A 65 -8.66 -9.78 8.95
C LEU A 65 -10.01 -9.33 9.50
N HIS A 66 -11.04 -9.28 8.66
CA HIS A 66 -12.41 -8.96 9.07
C HIS A 66 -12.92 -9.93 10.12
N LYS A 67 -12.80 -11.24 9.90
CA LYS A 67 -13.22 -12.26 10.88
C LYS A 67 -12.39 -12.20 12.16
N TYR A 68 -11.09 -11.91 12.07
CA TYR A 68 -10.24 -11.69 13.24
C TYR A 68 -10.72 -10.51 14.09
N LEU A 69 -11.00 -9.36 13.46
CA LEU A 69 -11.50 -8.15 14.13
C LEU A 69 -12.90 -8.36 14.72
N TYR A 70 -13.80 -8.99 13.96
CA TYR A 70 -15.15 -9.34 14.40
C TYR A 70 -15.13 -10.22 15.66
N LEU A 71 -14.42 -11.35 15.61
CA LEU A 71 -14.30 -12.27 16.76
C LEU A 71 -13.50 -11.66 17.91
N GLY A 72 -12.63 -10.69 17.61
CA GLY A 72 -11.86 -9.95 18.59
C GLY A 72 -12.71 -9.13 19.55
N GLY A 73 -13.91 -8.68 19.14
CA GLY A 73 -14.89 -8.01 20.00
C GLY A 73 -14.43 -6.67 20.60
N ARG A 74 -13.36 -6.07 20.05
CA ARG A 74 -12.78 -4.80 20.54
C ARG A 74 -13.04 -3.59 19.64
N CYS A 75 -13.70 -3.83 18.51
CA CYS A 75 -13.88 -2.89 17.43
C CYS A 75 -15.37 -2.66 17.16
N ASP A 76 -15.71 -1.46 16.70
CA ASP A 76 -17.03 -1.14 16.19
C ASP A 76 -17.15 -1.62 14.74
N MET A 77 -17.57 -2.87 14.56
CA MET A 77 -17.70 -3.46 13.23
C MET A 77 -18.68 -2.67 12.35
N ARG A 78 -19.72 -2.06 12.92
CA ARG A 78 -20.63 -1.20 12.14
C ARG A 78 -19.90 0.02 11.60
N SER A 79 -19.08 0.69 12.42
CA SER A 79 -18.28 1.82 11.95
C SER A 79 -17.32 1.42 10.85
N ILE A 80 -16.70 0.25 10.97
CA ILE A 80 -15.72 -0.27 9.99
C ILE A 80 -16.42 -0.62 8.67
N GLU A 81 -17.54 -1.35 8.73
CA GLU A 81 -18.35 -1.71 7.55
C GLU A 81 -18.87 -0.47 6.80
N VAL A 82 -19.24 0.59 7.52
CA VAL A 82 -19.59 1.89 6.91
C VAL A 82 -18.39 2.51 6.21
N THR A 83 -17.19 2.45 6.81
CA THR A 83 -15.97 2.92 6.14
C THR A 83 -15.68 2.15 4.86
N ILE A 84 -15.78 0.82 4.89
CA ILE A 84 -15.60 -0.03 3.71
C ILE A 84 -16.60 0.36 2.61
N GLN A 85 -17.87 0.52 2.98
CA GLN A 85 -18.91 0.93 2.04
C GLN A 85 -18.60 2.28 1.39
N HIS A 86 -18.18 3.28 2.16
CA HIS A 86 -17.78 4.58 1.62
C HIS A 86 -16.54 4.45 0.72
N LEU A 87 -15.51 3.72 1.15
CA LEU A 87 -14.28 3.60 0.37
C LEU A 87 -14.53 2.93 -0.99
N ILE A 88 -15.31 1.83 -1.03
CA ILE A 88 -15.70 1.19 -2.30
C ILE A 88 -16.53 2.15 -3.17
N THR A 89 -17.44 2.92 -2.56
CA THR A 89 -18.28 3.88 -3.30
C THR A 89 -17.47 5.04 -3.87
N SER A 90 -16.51 5.56 -3.11
CA SER A 90 -15.59 6.62 -3.52
C SER A 90 -14.63 6.15 -4.62
N GLY A 91 -14.31 4.85 -4.62
CA GLY A 91 -13.33 4.27 -5.53
C GLY A 91 -11.92 4.79 -5.25
N PHE A 92 -11.04 4.60 -6.22
CA PHE A 92 -9.64 4.97 -6.14
C PHE A 92 -9.11 5.29 -7.54
N ASN A 93 -8.27 6.33 -7.65
CA ASN A 93 -7.64 6.70 -8.91
C ASN A 93 -6.13 6.97 -8.71
N PRO A 94 -5.25 6.03 -9.07
CA PRO A 94 -3.80 6.22 -8.99
C PRO A 94 -3.23 7.12 -10.09
N GLY A 95 -4.07 7.70 -10.96
CA GLY A 95 -3.60 8.39 -12.16
C GLY A 95 -2.96 7.45 -13.18
N ALA A 96 -3.37 6.18 -13.21
CA ALA A 96 -2.81 5.18 -14.13
C ALA A 96 -3.18 5.40 -15.60
N GLN A 97 -4.21 6.20 -15.90
CA GLN A 97 -4.58 6.59 -17.28
C GLN A 97 -4.79 5.41 -18.25
N LYS A 98 -5.22 4.24 -17.74
CA LYS A 98 -5.32 2.97 -18.50
C LYS A 98 -3.99 2.44 -19.03
N ASP A 99 -2.87 3.04 -18.65
CA ASP A 99 -1.54 2.68 -19.10
C ASP A 99 -0.99 1.52 -18.24
N PRO A 100 -0.73 0.34 -18.82
CA PRO A 100 -0.16 -0.79 -18.08
C PRO A 100 1.24 -0.49 -17.52
N TYR A 101 2.02 0.42 -18.10
CA TYR A 101 3.35 0.79 -17.58
C TYR A 101 3.17 1.46 -16.21
N ARG A 102 2.26 2.44 -16.13
CA ARG A 102 1.87 3.08 -14.87
C ARG A 102 1.31 2.06 -13.89
N GLY A 103 0.41 1.21 -14.37
CA GLY A 103 -0.24 0.18 -13.57
C GLY A 103 0.73 -0.79 -12.90
N PHE A 104 1.71 -1.31 -13.65
CA PHE A 104 2.67 -2.28 -13.14
C PHE A 104 3.75 -1.67 -12.26
N VAL A 105 4.16 -0.42 -12.50
CA VAL A 105 5.01 0.32 -11.55
C VAL A 105 4.25 0.59 -10.25
N TYR A 106 2.99 1.01 -10.34
CA TYR A 106 2.13 1.30 -9.19
C TYR A 106 1.94 0.06 -8.32
N THR A 107 1.53 -1.05 -8.92
CA THR A 107 1.31 -2.32 -8.21
C THR A 107 2.61 -2.87 -7.63
N SER A 108 3.74 -2.83 -8.36
CA SER A 108 5.05 -3.21 -7.80
C SER A 108 5.42 -2.42 -6.54
N PHE A 109 5.04 -1.14 -6.48
CA PHE A 109 5.25 -0.30 -5.31
C PHE A 109 4.31 -0.68 -4.17
N GLN A 110 3.01 -0.80 -4.45
CA GLN A 110 1.98 -1.04 -3.45
C GLN A 110 2.11 -2.42 -2.79
N GLU A 111 2.35 -3.47 -3.57
CA GLU A 111 2.56 -4.83 -3.04
C GLU A 111 3.74 -4.88 -2.07
N ARG A 112 4.78 -4.09 -2.34
CA ARG A 112 5.88 -3.95 -1.40
C ARG A 112 5.48 -3.16 -0.15
N ALA A 113 4.67 -2.12 -0.30
CA ALA A 113 4.18 -1.32 0.81
C ALA A 113 3.29 -2.15 1.75
N THR A 114 2.34 -2.93 1.23
CA THR A 114 1.46 -3.80 2.02
C THR A 114 2.24 -4.94 2.67
N LYS A 115 3.19 -5.56 1.96
CA LYS A 115 4.15 -6.52 2.55
C LYS A 115 4.88 -5.96 3.77
N VAL A 116 5.37 -4.71 3.67
CA VAL A 116 6.05 -4.04 4.78
C VAL A 116 5.07 -3.76 5.92
N SER A 117 3.89 -3.22 5.61
CA SER A 117 2.84 -2.91 6.60
C SER A 117 2.43 -4.15 7.39
N HIS A 118 1.94 -5.20 6.70
CA HIS A 118 1.55 -6.48 7.30
C HIS A 118 2.69 -7.12 8.07
N GLY A 119 3.90 -7.11 7.49
CA GLY A 119 5.09 -7.63 8.15
C GLY A 119 5.39 -6.92 9.48
N ASN A 120 5.21 -5.60 9.54
CA ASN A 120 5.46 -4.81 10.74
C ASN A 120 4.33 -4.94 11.77
N VAL A 121 3.06 -4.88 11.35
CA VAL A 121 1.90 -5.18 12.22
C VAL A 121 2.07 -6.55 12.87
N GLY A 122 2.43 -7.58 12.09
CA GLY A 122 2.66 -8.92 12.60
C GLY A 122 3.80 -9.00 13.63
N LYS A 123 4.88 -8.22 13.47
CA LYS A 123 5.97 -8.16 14.45
C LYS A 123 5.51 -7.50 15.75
N ILE A 124 4.79 -6.38 15.67
CA ILE A 124 4.27 -5.67 16.84
C ILE A 124 3.26 -6.54 17.58
N ALA A 125 2.33 -7.17 16.86
CA ALA A 125 1.37 -8.11 17.44
C ALA A 125 2.04 -9.21 18.26
N ARG A 126 3.15 -9.78 17.75
CA ARG A 126 3.92 -10.78 18.49
C ARG A 126 4.56 -10.21 19.76
N LEU A 127 5.08 -8.99 19.72
CA LEU A 127 5.65 -8.31 20.90
C LEU A 127 4.59 -8.02 21.95
N GLU A 128 3.38 -7.68 21.52
CA GLU A 128 2.20 -7.50 22.37
C GLU A 128 1.58 -8.83 22.83
N GLY A 129 2.11 -9.98 22.40
CA GLY A 129 1.69 -11.31 22.85
C GLY A 129 0.70 -12.06 21.95
N ASP A 130 0.17 -11.42 20.89
CA ASP A 130 -0.73 -12.07 19.94
C ASP A 130 0.03 -12.82 18.83
N THR A 131 0.43 -14.04 19.15
CA THR A 131 1.12 -14.92 18.21
C THR A 131 0.24 -15.42 17.05
N ASN A 132 -1.08 -15.34 17.15
CA ASN A 132 -1.98 -15.74 16.08
C ASN A 132 -2.10 -14.63 15.05
N LEU A 133 -2.28 -13.38 15.49
CA LEU A 133 -2.24 -12.22 14.60
C LEU A 133 -0.90 -12.13 13.87
N HIS A 134 0.23 -12.39 14.55
CA HIS A 134 1.53 -12.51 13.90
C HIS A 134 1.53 -13.50 12.71
N LYS A 135 0.95 -14.69 12.89
CA LYS A 135 0.88 -15.70 11.84
C LYS A 135 -0.05 -15.28 10.70
N ILE A 136 -1.17 -14.63 11.02
CA ILE A 136 -2.12 -14.09 10.03
C ILE A 136 -1.39 -13.07 9.14
N CYS A 137 -0.80 -12.04 9.73
CA CYS A 137 -0.10 -11.00 8.97
C CYS A 137 1.11 -11.56 8.21
N ALA A 138 1.84 -12.53 8.76
CA ALA A 138 2.94 -13.18 8.06
C ALA A 138 2.49 -14.01 6.85
N LYS A 139 1.26 -14.54 6.85
CA LYS A 139 0.69 -15.24 5.70
C LYS A 139 0.30 -14.25 4.61
N ILE A 140 -0.37 -13.17 4.97
CA ILE A 140 -0.73 -12.09 4.06
C ILE A 140 0.53 -11.51 3.42
N ALA A 141 1.51 -11.07 4.21
CA ALA A 141 2.79 -10.55 3.70
C ALA A 141 3.58 -11.55 2.81
N GLY A 142 3.33 -12.85 2.94
CA GLY A 142 3.90 -13.88 2.07
C GLY A 142 3.22 -13.95 0.70
N ASP A 143 1.93 -13.62 0.62
CA ASP A 143 1.20 -13.45 -0.63
C ASP A 143 1.67 -12.17 -1.34
N GLU A 144 1.71 -11.04 -0.63
CA GLU A 144 2.22 -9.75 -1.15
C GLU A 144 3.62 -9.87 -1.74
N ALA A 145 4.50 -10.64 -1.10
CA ALA A 145 5.85 -10.87 -1.61
C ALA A 145 5.88 -11.64 -2.94
N ARG A 146 4.90 -12.50 -3.21
CA ARG A 146 4.76 -13.21 -4.49
C ARG A 146 4.16 -12.30 -5.55
N HIS A 147 3.17 -11.48 -5.20
CA HIS A 147 2.57 -10.51 -6.11
C HIS A 147 3.56 -9.41 -6.49
N GLU A 148 4.28 -8.85 -5.53
CA GLU A 148 5.42 -7.93 -5.74
C GLU A 148 6.37 -8.50 -6.80
N LYS A 149 6.78 -9.76 -6.65
CA LYS A 149 7.71 -10.41 -7.58
C LYS A 149 7.10 -10.56 -8.99
N ALA A 150 5.81 -10.85 -9.10
CA ALA A 150 5.12 -10.98 -10.38
C ALA A 150 5.08 -9.62 -11.11
N TYR A 151 4.61 -8.56 -10.44
CA TYR A 151 4.55 -7.23 -11.06
C TYR A 151 5.95 -6.69 -11.41
N GLN A 152 6.94 -6.92 -10.55
CA GLN A 152 8.34 -6.58 -10.86
C GLN A 152 8.83 -7.28 -12.12
N SER A 153 8.43 -8.53 -12.37
CA SER A 153 8.80 -9.27 -13.59
C SER A 153 8.14 -8.69 -14.85
N PHE A 154 6.90 -8.18 -14.75
CA PHE A 154 6.26 -7.49 -15.87
C PHE A 154 7.02 -6.22 -16.23
N VAL A 155 7.46 -5.47 -15.22
CA VAL A 155 8.26 -4.27 -15.42
C VAL A 155 9.65 -4.59 -16.00
N THR A 156 10.29 -5.69 -15.58
CA THR A 156 11.53 -6.17 -16.20
C THR A 156 11.36 -6.42 -17.69
N GLU A 157 10.30 -7.13 -18.10
CA GLU A 157 10.01 -7.38 -19.53
C GLU A 157 9.73 -6.09 -20.31
N ILE A 158 9.14 -5.07 -19.67
CA ILE A 158 8.95 -3.76 -20.29
C ILE A 158 10.30 -3.06 -20.49
N LEU A 159 11.19 -3.07 -19.49
CA LEU A 159 12.53 -2.47 -19.59
C LEU A 159 13.36 -3.06 -20.74
N GLU A 160 13.25 -4.36 -20.98
CA GLU A 160 13.95 -5.02 -22.08
C GLU A 160 13.46 -4.57 -23.46
N ARG A 161 12.21 -4.08 -23.55
CA ARG A 161 11.56 -3.71 -24.82
C ARG A 161 11.46 -2.22 -25.06
N ASP A 162 11.26 -1.45 -24.00
CA ASP A 162 10.94 -0.01 -24.02
C ASP A 162 11.39 0.68 -22.73
N ALA A 163 12.70 0.69 -22.49
CA ALA A 163 13.29 1.30 -21.31
C ALA A 163 13.00 2.82 -21.22
N ASP A 164 13.10 3.55 -22.33
CA ASP A 164 12.82 4.98 -22.39
C ASP A 164 11.37 5.29 -21.97
N GLY A 165 10.40 4.56 -22.51
CA GLY A 165 8.98 4.73 -22.17
C GLY A 165 8.72 4.48 -20.69
N LEU A 166 9.26 3.38 -20.14
CA LEU A 166 9.07 3.08 -18.71
C LEU A 166 9.74 4.11 -17.80
N LEU A 167 10.97 4.52 -18.09
CA LEU A 167 11.67 5.50 -17.25
C LEU A 167 10.94 6.85 -17.23
N ALA A 168 10.39 7.29 -18.37
CA ALA A 168 9.57 8.49 -18.44
C ALA A 168 8.31 8.39 -17.57
N VAL A 169 7.60 7.27 -17.66
CA VAL A 169 6.40 7.00 -16.84
C VAL A 169 6.73 6.92 -15.36
N PHE A 170 7.76 6.16 -14.99
CA PHE A 170 8.16 6.00 -13.59
C PHE A 170 8.62 7.35 -12.99
N GLY A 171 9.40 8.13 -13.76
CA GLY A 171 9.79 9.48 -13.38
C GLY A 171 8.59 10.40 -13.14
N ASP A 172 7.58 10.36 -14.03
CA ASP A 172 6.34 11.13 -13.87
C ASP A 172 5.57 10.72 -12.61
N MET A 173 5.36 9.42 -12.38
CA MET A 173 4.69 8.91 -11.19
C MET A 173 5.40 9.33 -9.90
N MET A 174 6.74 9.31 -9.91
CA MET A 174 7.54 9.75 -8.77
C MET A 174 7.43 11.25 -8.50
N ARG A 175 7.23 12.08 -9.53
CA ARG A 175 6.95 13.51 -9.36
C ARG A 175 5.58 13.77 -8.76
N GLY A 176 4.59 12.94 -9.10
CA GLY A 176 3.22 12.99 -8.54
C GLY A 176 3.06 12.35 -7.16
N GLN A 177 4.05 11.57 -6.71
CA GLN A 177 3.97 10.65 -5.57
C GLN A 177 3.00 9.48 -5.80
N ILE A 178 3.31 8.33 -5.20
CA ILE A 178 2.44 7.18 -5.24
C ILE A 178 1.28 7.40 -4.27
N VAL A 179 0.08 7.40 -4.82
CA VAL A 179 -1.18 7.57 -4.08
C VAL A 179 -1.54 6.28 -3.34
N MET A 180 -1.93 6.38 -2.07
CA MET A 180 -2.39 5.21 -1.31
C MET A 180 -3.83 4.83 -1.69
N PRO A 181 -4.15 3.54 -1.87
CA PRO A 181 -5.47 3.12 -2.35
C PRO A 181 -6.64 3.57 -1.47
N ALA A 182 -6.40 3.70 -0.16
CA ALA A 182 -7.42 4.05 0.81
C ALA A 182 -7.37 5.54 1.25
N GLU A 183 -6.75 6.43 0.46
CA GLU A 183 -6.65 7.86 0.83
C GLU A 183 -8.01 8.55 1.02
N LEU A 184 -9.06 8.03 0.36
CA LEU A 184 -10.43 8.54 0.45
C LEU A 184 -11.26 7.85 1.55
N MET A 185 -10.62 7.16 2.50
CA MET A 185 -11.35 6.50 3.59
C MET A 185 -12.07 7.53 4.47
N THR A 186 -13.33 7.24 4.80
CA THR A 186 -14.12 8.01 5.77
C THR A 186 -15.16 7.12 6.43
N ASP A 187 -15.39 7.32 7.72
CA ASP A 187 -16.47 6.66 8.48
C ASP A 187 -17.79 7.46 8.44
N GLY A 188 -17.85 8.54 7.65
CA GLY A 188 -18.97 9.46 7.55
C GLY A 188 -19.04 10.51 8.67
N LYS A 189 -18.03 10.57 9.54
CA LYS A 189 -17.93 11.54 10.64
C LYS A 189 -16.57 12.25 10.66
N ASP A 190 -15.49 11.51 10.48
CA ASP A 190 -14.14 12.04 10.35
C ASP A 190 -13.78 12.18 8.86
N GLU A 191 -13.66 13.43 8.41
CA GLU A 191 -13.23 13.77 7.05
C GLU A 191 -11.71 13.60 6.87
N HIS A 192 -10.95 13.45 7.96
CA HIS A 192 -9.50 13.30 7.97
C HIS A 192 -9.06 11.91 8.49
N LEU A 193 -9.93 10.92 8.32
CA LEU A 193 -9.73 9.58 8.87
C LEU A 193 -8.44 8.95 8.34
N TYR A 194 -8.14 9.12 7.05
CA TYR A 194 -6.92 8.65 6.43
C TYR A 194 -5.66 9.25 7.08
N GLU A 195 -5.62 10.57 7.25
CA GLU A 195 -4.46 11.25 7.85
C GLU A 195 -4.27 10.87 9.32
N ASN A 196 -5.38 10.72 10.05
CA ASN A 196 -5.36 10.28 11.45
C ASN A 196 -4.82 8.84 11.55
N PHE A 197 -5.35 7.90 10.75
CA PHE A 197 -4.84 6.52 10.67
C PHE A 197 -3.36 6.47 10.28
N SER A 198 -2.97 7.20 9.23
CA SER A 198 -1.60 7.25 8.71
C SER A 198 -0.62 7.79 9.77
N THR A 199 -1.07 8.74 10.59
CA THR A 199 -0.28 9.27 11.71
C THR A 199 -0.02 8.20 12.78
N VAL A 200 -1.02 7.37 13.12
CA VAL A 200 -0.85 6.24 14.06
C VAL A 200 0.08 5.18 13.46
N ALA A 201 -0.11 4.81 12.20
CA ALA A 201 0.76 3.86 11.49
C ALA A 201 2.22 4.34 11.45
N GLN A 202 2.44 5.63 11.21
CA GLN A 202 3.76 6.23 11.24
C GLN A 202 4.37 6.23 12.65
N ARG A 203 3.57 6.52 13.69
CA ARG A 203 4.03 6.52 15.10
C ARG A 203 4.45 5.13 15.57
N LEU A 204 3.71 4.09 15.16
CA LEU A 204 4.03 2.70 15.43
C LEU A 204 5.17 2.13 14.56
N ASN A 205 5.67 2.90 13.59
CA ASN A 205 6.63 2.44 12.58
C ASN A 205 6.12 1.23 11.78
N VAL A 206 4.81 1.19 11.51
CA VAL A 206 4.21 0.18 10.63
C VAL A 206 4.53 0.52 9.17
N TYR A 207 4.24 1.76 8.77
CA TYR A 207 4.61 2.29 7.47
C TYR A 207 4.92 3.79 7.60
N THR A 208 6.09 4.20 7.12
CA THR A 208 6.61 5.56 7.30
C THR A 208 7.12 6.15 5.98
N ALA A 209 7.42 7.45 6.00
CA ALA A 209 8.10 8.11 4.89
C ALA A 209 9.51 7.54 4.61
N ILE A 210 10.14 6.85 5.57
CA ILE A 210 11.40 6.13 5.33
C ILE A 210 11.13 4.87 4.52
N ASP A 211 10.11 4.10 4.87
CA ASP A 211 9.71 2.89 4.13
C ASP A 211 9.38 3.24 2.67
N TYR A 212 8.66 4.34 2.43
CA TYR A 212 8.42 4.85 1.09
C TYR A 212 9.72 5.07 0.30
N ALA A 213 10.73 5.71 0.91
CA ALA A 213 12.03 5.94 0.26
C ALA A 213 12.80 4.63 0.01
N GLU A 214 12.69 3.67 0.94
CA GLU A 214 13.32 2.35 0.83
C GLU A 214 12.66 1.47 -0.23
N ILE A 215 11.35 1.63 -0.46
CA ILE A 215 10.65 0.98 -1.58
C ILE A 215 11.19 1.51 -2.91
N ILE A 216 11.34 2.84 -3.07
CA ILE A 216 11.95 3.40 -4.28
C ILE A 216 13.36 2.83 -4.47
N GLN A 217 14.17 2.81 -3.40
CA GLN A 217 15.52 2.25 -3.48
C GLN A 217 15.52 0.79 -3.91
N HIS A 218 14.58 0.02 -3.38
CA HIS A 218 14.44 -1.38 -3.73
C HIS A 218 14.10 -1.56 -5.21
N LEU A 219 13.11 -0.82 -5.73
CA LEU A 219 12.69 -0.93 -7.13
C LEU A 219 13.80 -0.48 -8.09
N VAL A 220 14.47 0.64 -7.79
CA VAL A 220 15.64 1.11 -8.56
C VAL A 220 16.71 0.03 -8.66
N LYS A 221 16.99 -0.68 -7.56
CA LYS A 221 17.97 -1.77 -7.53
C LYS A 221 17.46 -3.03 -8.21
N GLN A 222 16.20 -3.39 -7.99
CA GLN A 222 15.59 -4.61 -8.51
C GLN A 222 15.53 -4.61 -10.05
N TRP A 223 15.31 -3.43 -10.63
CA TRP A 223 15.29 -3.21 -12.08
C TRP A 223 16.64 -2.75 -12.64
N ASP A 224 17.68 -2.71 -11.80
CA ASP A 224 19.04 -2.34 -12.15
C ASP A 224 19.14 -1.03 -12.96
N LEU A 225 18.32 -0.04 -12.58
CA LEU A 225 18.12 1.15 -13.42
C LEU A 225 19.42 1.91 -13.70
N GLU A 226 20.35 1.91 -12.76
CA GLU A 226 21.65 2.60 -12.89
C GLU A 226 22.48 2.08 -14.07
N ASN A 227 22.36 0.79 -14.40
CA ASN A 227 23.17 0.12 -15.41
C ASN A 227 22.43 -0.05 -16.75
N ILE A 228 21.26 0.57 -16.93
CA ILE A 228 20.57 0.56 -18.23
C ILE A 228 21.35 1.44 -19.21
N GLU A 229 21.76 0.82 -20.31
CA GLU A 229 22.46 1.44 -21.44
C GLU A 229 21.54 1.58 -22.66
N GLY A 230 21.96 2.37 -23.66
CA GLY A 230 21.24 2.52 -24.93
C GLY A 230 19.99 3.42 -24.86
N LEU A 231 19.84 4.20 -23.79
CA LEU A 231 18.75 5.15 -23.61
C LEU A 231 18.88 6.39 -24.50
N SER A 232 17.75 7.05 -24.75
CA SER A 232 17.77 8.42 -25.29
C SER A 232 18.30 9.43 -24.27
N SER A 233 18.57 10.66 -24.72
CA SER A 233 18.96 11.76 -23.82
C SER A 233 17.92 12.08 -22.74
N GLU A 234 16.65 11.83 -23.03
CA GLU A 234 15.54 12.01 -22.09
C GLU A 234 15.50 10.83 -21.11
N GLY A 235 15.67 9.60 -21.61
CA GLY A 235 15.77 8.39 -20.78
C GLY A 235 16.92 8.45 -19.78
N GLU A 236 18.10 8.93 -20.18
CA GLU A 236 19.24 9.12 -19.27
C GLU A 236 18.91 10.11 -18.14
N LYS A 237 18.23 11.22 -18.45
CA LYS A 237 17.80 12.21 -17.42
C LYS A 237 16.82 11.60 -16.43
N GLU A 238 15.88 10.78 -16.91
CA GLU A 238 14.90 10.11 -16.06
C GLU A 238 15.54 9.02 -15.19
N ARG A 239 16.44 8.21 -15.76
CA ARG A 239 17.27 7.26 -15.00
C ARG A 239 18.00 7.98 -13.86
N ASP A 240 18.74 9.04 -14.18
CA ASP A 240 19.52 9.79 -13.20
C ASP A 240 18.62 10.43 -12.13
N TYR A 241 17.43 10.91 -12.51
CA TYR A 241 16.43 11.43 -11.58
C TYR A 241 15.97 10.34 -10.60
N LEU A 242 15.56 9.17 -11.13
CA LEU A 242 15.07 8.04 -10.36
C LEU A 242 16.14 7.47 -9.42
N CYS A 243 17.37 7.28 -9.87
CA CYS A 243 18.48 6.76 -9.06
C CYS A 243 18.86 7.69 -7.89
N ARG A 244 18.65 9.00 -8.03
CA ARG A 244 18.90 9.99 -6.94
C ARG A 244 17.73 10.10 -5.95
N LEU A 245 16.54 9.66 -6.36
CA LEU A 245 15.31 9.87 -5.62
C LEU A 245 15.27 9.23 -4.23
N PRO A 246 15.73 7.97 -4.02
CA PRO A 246 15.71 7.36 -2.70
C PRO A 246 16.48 8.17 -1.65
N THR A 247 17.68 8.62 -2.01
CA THR A 247 18.53 9.45 -1.12
C THR A 247 17.85 10.77 -0.79
N ARG A 248 17.15 11.38 -1.76
CA ARG A 248 16.41 12.63 -1.56
C ARG A 248 15.24 12.42 -0.60
N TYR A 249 14.40 11.41 -0.83
CA TYR A 249 13.24 11.12 0.03
C TYR A 249 13.64 10.72 1.44
N LYS A 250 14.68 9.90 1.59
CA LYS A 250 15.20 9.52 2.91
C LYS A 250 15.64 10.73 3.73
N LYS A 251 16.42 11.65 3.14
CA LYS A 251 16.83 12.90 3.80
C LYS A 251 15.64 13.80 4.17
N LEU A 252 14.61 13.87 3.33
CA LEU A 252 13.39 14.63 3.62
C LEU A 252 12.60 14.01 4.77
N ALA A 253 12.44 12.68 4.76
CA ALA A 253 11.78 11.93 5.82
C ALA A 253 12.48 12.13 7.17
N GLU A 254 13.80 11.96 7.23
CA GLU A 254 14.61 12.17 8.44
C GLU A 254 14.47 13.60 8.99
N ARG A 255 14.49 14.61 8.10
CA ARG A 255 14.29 16.02 8.50
C ARG A 255 12.90 16.26 9.06
N SER A 256 11.86 15.70 8.43
CA SER A 256 10.47 15.84 8.88
C SER A 256 10.27 15.18 10.25
N MET A 257 10.80 13.97 10.44
CA MET A 257 10.75 13.25 11.71
C MET A 257 11.51 13.98 12.82
N ASN A 258 12.71 14.52 12.53
CA ASN A 258 13.47 15.31 13.50
C ASN A 258 12.78 16.62 13.87
N LYS A 259 12.10 17.26 12.92
CA LYS A 259 11.29 18.46 13.19
C LYS A 259 10.08 18.13 14.06
N LYS A 260 9.36 17.04 13.77
CA LYS A 260 8.25 16.57 14.62
C LYS A 260 8.72 16.25 16.04
N ARG A 261 9.82 15.51 16.20
CA ARG A 261 10.44 15.21 17.51
C ARG A 261 10.78 16.46 18.33
N LYS A 262 11.29 17.52 17.68
CA LYS A 262 11.59 18.81 18.33
C LYS A 262 10.35 19.62 18.70
N ILE A 263 9.22 19.38 18.02
CA ILE A 263 7.93 20.02 18.33
C ILE A 263 7.21 19.24 19.45
N THR A 264 7.41 17.92 19.55
CA THR A 264 6.68 17.03 20.47
C THR A 264 7.42 16.74 21.78
N GLU A 265 8.11 17.72 22.36
CA GLU A 265 8.31 17.73 23.83
C GLU A 265 7.01 18.15 24.56
N ASP A 266 6.02 18.66 23.82
CA ASP A 266 4.65 18.87 24.26
C ASP A 266 3.69 17.83 23.63
N VAL A 267 2.75 17.34 24.44
CA VAL A 267 1.71 16.31 24.22
C VAL A 267 1.31 16.12 22.75
N VAL A 268 1.55 14.91 22.20
CA VAL A 268 0.95 14.50 20.91
C VAL A 268 -0.58 14.46 21.11
N PRO A 269 -1.37 15.23 20.35
CA PRO A 269 -2.81 15.28 20.55
C PRO A 269 -3.42 13.92 20.24
N SER A 270 -4.02 13.32 21.27
CA SER A 270 -4.83 12.11 21.20
C SER A 270 -6.01 12.33 20.23
N LYS A 271 -6.33 11.30 19.45
CA LYS A 271 -7.46 11.28 18.51
C LYS A 271 -8.40 10.13 18.84
N SER A 272 -9.70 10.41 18.86
CA SER A 272 -10.71 9.37 19.01
C SER A 272 -11.04 8.74 17.66
N PHE A 273 -11.24 7.43 17.65
CA PHE A 273 -11.61 6.68 16.44
C PHE A 273 -12.93 5.93 16.66
N ASN A 274 -13.91 6.12 15.77
CA ASN A 274 -15.17 5.38 15.85
C ASN A 274 -14.97 3.87 15.69
N TRP A 275 -13.97 3.45 14.92
CA TRP A 275 -13.55 2.04 14.76
C TRP A 275 -13.28 1.31 16.08
N ILE A 276 -12.92 2.03 17.14
CA ILE A 276 -12.67 1.51 18.48
C ILE A 276 -13.64 2.13 19.50
N HIS A 277 -14.91 2.31 19.11
CA HIS A 277 -15.97 2.85 19.99
C HIS A 277 -15.67 4.24 20.57
N GLY A 278 -14.95 5.08 19.82
CA GLY A 278 -14.58 6.44 20.25
C GLY A 278 -13.45 6.49 21.27
N ARG A 279 -12.76 5.37 21.51
CA ARG A 279 -11.52 5.36 22.31
C ARG A 279 -10.43 6.14 21.60
N GLU A 280 -9.48 6.61 22.40
CA GLU A 280 -8.48 7.62 22.07
C GLU A 280 -7.08 7.01 21.93
N VAL A 281 -6.34 7.40 20.88
CA VAL A 281 -4.96 6.97 20.58
C VAL A 281 -4.09 8.12 20.10
#